data_AF-A0A7W3VX31-F1
#
_entry.id   AF-A0A7W3VX31-F1
#
_cell.length_a   1.000
_cell.length_b   1.000
_cell.length_c   1.000
_cell.angle_alpha   90.00
_cell.angle_beta   90.00
_cell.angle_gamma   90.00
#
_symmetry.space_group_name_H-M   'P 1'
#
loop_
_entity.id
_entity.type
_entity.pdbx_description
1 polymer ?
#
loop_
_entity_poly.entity_id
_entity_poly.type
_entity_poly.pdbx_seq_one_letter_code
_entity_poly.pdbx_strand_id
1 'polypeptide(L)'
;MTGIYRVVTHVLAVLFVPVAWVVARGRARHVACQWALGARYPAENLAGLTPGTYAAFTAARTEALWRHGILLGLTSGHRDAATQADLFHAEVQRAGSHELALHLTLPPAQSQHVQGVALDVRPYEGAQWLEVHGGRFGLYRVYDNEWWHFEYHPDGRPQRLPHPGFAATRAAS
;
A
#
# COMPACT_ATOMS: atom_id res chain seq x y z
N MET A 1 12.62 6.75 17.94
CA MET A 1 11.28 7.40 18.07
C MET A 1 10.13 6.56 17.48
N THR A 2 10.37 5.56 16.63
CA THR A 2 9.31 4.74 15.99
C THR A 2 8.47 3.90 16.98
N GLY A 3 9.08 3.43 18.08
CA GLY A 3 8.41 2.59 19.08
C GLY A 3 7.28 3.29 19.84
N ILE A 4 7.42 4.58 20.19
CA ILE A 4 6.40 5.31 20.95
C ILE A 4 5.10 5.44 20.15
N TYR A 5 5.21 5.70 18.85
CA TYR A 5 4.04 5.82 17.98
C TYR A 5 3.31 4.47 17.83
N ARG A 6 4.04 3.34 17.78
CA ARG A 6 3.42 2.01 17.78
C ARG A 6 2.59 1.78 19.03
N VAL A 7 3.15 2.09 20.20
CA VAL A 7 2.46 1.93 21.49
C VAL A 7 1.25 2.85 21.57
N VAL A 8 1.41 4.15 21.28
CA VAL A 8 0.32 5.13 21.32
C VAL A 8 -0.82 4.75 20.39
N THR A 9 -0.52 4.37 19.14
CA THR A 9 -1.55 3.95 18.19
C THR A 9 -2.24 2.67 18.63
N HIS A 10 -1.53 1.71 19.21
CA HIS A 10 -2.14 0.48 19.71
C HIS A 10 -3.04 0.75 20.93
N VAL A 11 -2.61 1.59 21.87
CA VAL A 11 -3.44 2.02 23.00
C VAL A 11 -4.69 2.74 22.49
N LEU A 12 -4.55 3.66 21.53
CA LEU A 12 -5.68 4.35 20.92
C LEU A 12 -6.67 3.36 20.27
N ALA A 13 -6.16 2.34 19.57
CA ALA A 13 -7.01 1.28 19.01
C ALA A 13 -7.77 0.52 20.10
N VAL A 14 -7.13 0.18 21.23
CA VAL A 14 -7.79 -0.45 22.38
C VAL A 14 -8.89 0.44 22.96
N LEU A 15 -8.59 1.73 23.16
CA LEU A 15 -9.55 2.71 23.69
C LEU A 15 -10.75 2.93 22.76
N PHE A 16 -10.59 2.76 21.45
CA PHE A 16 -11.70 2.83 20.50
C PHE A 16 -12.58 1.58 20.44
N VAL A 17 -12.15 0.43 20.97
CA VAL A 17 -12.93 -0.83 20.89
C VAL A 17 -14.34 -0.71 21.48
N PRO A 18 -14.58 -0.12 22.66
CA PRO A 18 -15.92 -0.01 23.23
C PRO A 18 -16.88 0.78 22.32
N VAL A 19 -16.41 1.92 21.80
CA VAL A 19 -17.19 2.75 20.87
C VAL A 19 -17.43 2.00 19.54
N ALA A 20 -16.39 1.35 19.01
CA ALA A 20 -16.47 0.55 17.79
C ALA A 20 -17.45 -0.62 17.92
N TRP A 21 -17.59 -1.20 19.11
CA TRP A 21 -18.54 -2.29 19.37
C TRP A 21 -20.00 -1.82 19.29
N VAL A 22 -20.28 -0.60 19.76
CA VAL A 22 -21.63 0.00 19.65
C VAL A 22 -22.01 0.23 18.19
N VAL A 23 -21.08 0.76 17.38
CA VAL A 23 -21.38 1.12 15.98
C VAL A 23 -21.25 -0.05 14.98
N ALA A 24 -20.43 -1.06 15.27
CA ALA A 24 -20.09 -2.12 14.34
C ALA A 24 -19.90 -3.47 15.06
N ARG A 25 -21.00 -4.03 15.56
CA ARG A 25 -21.02 -5.35 16.20
C ARG A 25 -20.38 -6.40 15.28
N GLY A 26 -19.48 -7.22 15.83
CA GLY A 26 -18.71 -8.22 15.08
C GLY A 26 -17.49 -7.70 14.30
N ARG A 27 -17.36 -6.37 14.10
CA ARG A 27 -16.20 -5.75 13.42
C ARG A 27 -15.50 -4.68 14.26
N ALA A 28 -15.76 -4.64 15.57
CA ALA A 28 -15.24 -3.62 16.48
C ALA A 28 -13.71 -3.47 16.41
N ARG A 29 -12.95 -4.58 16.44
CA ARG A 29 -11.48 -4.56 16.35
C ARG A 29 -10.98 -4.02 15.02
N HIS A 30 -11.66 -4.34 13.92
CA HIS A 30 -11.33 -3.82 12.61
C HIS A 30 -11.56 -2.30 12.58
N VAL A 31 -12.76 -1.84 12.94
CA VAL A 31 -13.13 -0.41 12.94
C VAL A 31 -12.22 0.40 13.86
N ALA A 32 -11.97 -0.06 15.09
CA ALA A 32 -11.09 0.61 16.04
C ALA A 32 -9.65 0.72 15.51
N CYS A 33 -9.15 -0.33 14.84
CA CYS A 33 -7.86 -0.28 14.16
C CYS A 33 -7.85 0.77 13.03
N GLN A 34 -8.91 0.84 12.20
CA GLN A 34 -8.98 1.82 11.12
C GLN A 34 -8.98 3.25 11.67
N TRP A 35 -9.72 3.53 12.74
CA TRP A 35 -9.76 4.84 13.38
C TRP A 35 -8.41 5.24 14.00
N ALA A 36 -7.75 4.32 14.70
CA ALA A 36 -6.45 4.58 15.29
C ALA A 36 -5.37 4.84 14.23
N LEU A 37 -5.39 4.08 13.12
CA LEU A 37 -4.49 4.30 11.99
C LEU A 37 -4.81 5.60 11.24
N GLY A 38 -6.07 5.96 11.09
CA GLY A 38 -6.47 7.26 10.53
C GLY A 38 -5.97 8.44 11.36
N ALA A 39 -6.04 8.34 12.70
CA ALA A 39 -5.45 9.34 13.58
C ALA A 39 -3.91 9.37 13.49
N ARG A 40 -3.28 8.21 13.28
CA ARG A 40 -1.82 8.11 13.13
C ARG A 40 -1.31 8.64 11.79
N TYR A 41 -2.10 8.47 10.73
CA TYR A 41 -1.75 8.80 9.35
C TYR A 41 -2.83 9.72 8.73
N PRO A 42 -2.99 10.96 9.22
CA PRO A 42 -4.10 11.82 8.82
C PRO A 42 -4.09 12.24 7.33
N ALA A 43 -2.92 12.16 6.68
CA ALA A 43 -2.77 12.44 5.25
C ALA A 43 -2.83 11.17 4.37
N GLU A 44 -3.05 9.98 4.95
CA GLU A 44 -3.29 8.77 4.17
C GLU A 44 -4.62 8.87 3.42
N ASN A 45 -4.65 8.37 2.19
CA ASN A 45 -5.87 8.25 1.40
C ASN A 45 -6.02 6.83 0.84
N LEU A 46 -7.16 6.21 1.10
CA LEU A 46 -7.55 4.89 0.56
C LEU A 46 -8.64 4.99 -0.51
N ALA A 47 -9.11 6.19 -0.84
CA ALA A 47 -10.09 6.39 -1.90
C ALA A 47 -9.51 5.98 -3.26
N GLY A 48 -10.37 5.45 -4.14
CA GLY A 48 -9.99 4.99 -5.48
C GLY A 48 -9.35 3.60 -5.51
N LEU A 49 -9.01 3.00 -4.37
CA LEU A 49 -8.65 1.58 -4.33
C LEU A 49 -9.85 0.73 -4.77
N THR A 50 -9.59 -0.37 -5.48
CA THR A 50 -10.66 -1.33 -5.78
C THR A 50 -11.23 -1.89 -4.46
N PRO A 51 -12.50 -2.36 -4.44
CA PRO A 51 -13.07 -2.97 -3.25
C PRO A 51 -12.24 -4.13 -2.70
N GLY A 52 -11.63 -4.94 -3.59
CA GLY A 52 -10.75 -6.05 -3.22
C GLY A 52 -9.46 -5.56 -2.55
N THR A 53 -8.77 -4.60 -3.16
CA THR A 53 -7.55 -4.00 -2.61
C THR A 53 -7.80 -3.36 -1.24
N TYR A 54 -8.89 -2.60 -1.11
CA TYR A 54 -9.29 -1.97 0.16
C TYR A 54 -9.53 -3.04 1.24
N ALA A 55 -10.31 -4.07 0.94
CA ALA A 55 -10.61 -5.14 1.88
C ALA A 55 -9.33 -5.89 2.30
N ALA A 56 -8.46 -6.24 1.34
CA ALA A 56 -7.18 -6.91 1.60
C ALA A 56 -6.27 -6.08 2.50
N PHE A 57 -6.05 -4.80 2.17
CA PHE A 57 -5.15 -3.94 2.93
C PHE A 57 -5.68 -3.65 4.34
N THR A 58 -6.98 -3.38 4.47
CA THR A 58 -7.59 -3.10 5.77
C THR A 58 -7.64 -4.35 6.67
N ALA A 59 -7.78 -5.55 6.10
CA ALA A 59 -7.62 -6.81 6.82
C ALA A 59 -6.16 -7.01 7.27
N ALA A 60 -5.19 -6.81 6.38
CA ALA A 60 -3.76 -6.94 6.67
C ALA A 60 -3.33 -6.02 7.82
N ARG A 61 -3.70 -4.73 7.78
CA ARG A 61 -3.33 -3.77 8.84
C ARG A 61 -4.04 -4.03 10.16
N THR A 62 -5.24 -4.61 10.12
CA THR A 62 -5.95 -5.07 11.32
C THR A 62 -5.19 -6.24 11.96
N GLU A 63 -4.77 -7.24 11.19
CA GLU A 63 -3.99 -8.35 11.73
C GLU A 63 -2.63 -7.90 12.27
N ALA A 64 -1.90 -7.10 11.48
CA ALA A 64 -0.59 -6.56 11.86
C ALA A 64 -0.65 -5.82 13.20
N LEU A 65 -1.64 -4.94 13.39
CA LEU A 65 -1.79 -4.15 14.61
C LEU A 65 -2.11 -5.05 15.81
N TRP A 66 -3.08 -5.95 15.66
CA TRP A 66 -3.62 -6.70 16.80
C TRP A 66 -2.79 -7.91 17.21
N ARG A 67 -2.10 -8.57 16.27
CA ARG A 67 -1.30 -9.76 16.56
C ARG A 67 0.19 -9.47 16.72
N HIS A 68 0.68 -8.41 16.07
CA HIS A 68 2.11 -8.13 16.01
C HIS A 68 2.48 -6.72 16.52
N GLY A 69 1.49 -5.88 16.85
CA GLY A 69 1.72 -4.49 17.21
C GLY A 69 2.42 -3.70 16.09
N ILE A 70 2.28 -4.12 14.84
CA ILE A 70 2.87 -3.49 13.66
C ILE A 70 1.83 -2.56 13.03
N LEU A 71 2.27 -1.37 12.63
CA LEU A 71 1.42 -0.41 11.95
C LEU A 71 1.64 -0.54 10.44
N LEU A 72 0.55 -0.53 9.68
CA LEU A 72 0.58 -0.38 8.23
C LEU A 72 -0.20 0.86 7.85
N GLY A 73 0.42 1.73 7.07
CA GLY A 73 -0.24 2.84 6.39
C GLY A 73 0.29 3.00 4.97
N LEU A 74 -0.30 3.92 4.21
CA LEU A 74 0.11 4.25 2.85
C LEU A 74 0.77 5.62 2.78
N THR A 75 1.81 5.69 1.97
CA THR A 75 2.32 6.92 1.37
C THR A 75 1.50 7.26 0.13
N SER A 76 1.18 6.26 -0.70
CA SER A 76 0.35 6.42 -1.89
C SER A 76 -0.53 5.18 -2.11
N GLY A 77 -1.78 5.40 -2.51
CA GLY A 77 -2.74 4.37 -2.92
C GLY A 77 -3.13 4.61 -4.38
N HIS A 78 -4.43 4.74 -4.68
CA HIS A 78 -4.87 5.09 -6.02
C HIS A 78 -4.35 6.47 -6.47
N ARG A 79 -4.08 6.61 -7.77
CA ARG A 79 -3.66 7.86 -8.41
C ARG A 79 -4.43 8.08 -9.71
N ASP A 80 -4.91 9.30 -9.94
CA ASP A 80 -5.59 9.63 -11.19
C ASP A 80 -4.63 9.54 -12.39
N ALA A 81 -5.16 9.15 -13.55
CA ALA A 81 -4.37 8.97 -14.76
C ALA A 81 -3.63 10.26 -15.19
N ALA A 82 -4.25 11.43 -15.01
CA ALA A 82 -3.62 12.72 -15.31
C ALA A 82 -2.41 12.98 -14.41
N THR A 83 -2.55 12.77 -13.10
CA THR A 83 -1.43 12.91 -12.15
C THR A 83 -0.31 11.91 -12.46
N GLN A 84 -0.64 10.69 -12.86
CA GLN A 84 0.38 9.72 -13.29
C GLN A 84 1.10 10.18 -14.58
N ALA A 85 0.39 10.84 -15.50
CA ALA A 85 0.97 11.36 -16.73
C ALA A 85 1.98 12.47 -16.44
N ASP A 86 1.63 13.38 -15.52
CA ASP A 86 2.52 14.46 -15.10
C ASP A 86 3.79 13.92 -14.44
N LEU A 87 3.66 12.92 -13.55
CA LEU A 87 4.80 12.25 -12.92
C LEU A 87 5.70 11.58 -13.96
N PHE A 88 5.11 10.84 -14.89
CA PHE A 88 5.87 10.18 -15.93
C PHE A 88 6.60 11.18 -16.83
N HIS A 89 5.92 12.25 -17.27
CA HIS A 89 6.55 13.29 -18.07
C HIS A 89 7.70 13.97 -17.32
N ALA A 90 7.52 14.31 -16.04
CA ALA A 90 8.58 14.87 -15.22
C ALA A 90 9.78 13.92 -15.12
N GLU A 91 9.53 12.63 -14.98
CA GLU A 91 10.59 11.61 -14.91
C GLU A 91 11.33 11.46 -16.25
N VAL A 92 10.64 11.55 -17.39
CA VAL A 92 11.30 11.59 -18.71
C VAL A 92 12.23 12.80 -18.82
N GLN A 93 11.79 13.99 -18.41
CA GLN A 93 12.62 15.19 -18.42
C GLN A 93 13.85 15.04 -17.51
N ARG A 94 13.69 14.39 -16.36
CA ARG A 94 14.77 14.17 -15.39
C ARG A 94 15.77 13.11 -15.84
N ALA A 95 15.28 12.01 -16.40
CA ALA A 95 16.10 10.87 -16.82
C ALA A 95 16.75 11.08 -18.20
N GLY A 96 16.21 12.01 -19.01
CA GLY A 96 16.71 12.32 -20.35
C GLY A 96 16.30 11.32 -21.43
N SER A 97 15.57 10.25 -21.08
CA SER A 97 14.98 9.33 -22.06
C SER A 97 13.74 8.63 -21.51
N HIS A 98 12.86 8.24 -22.42
CA HIS A 98 11.66 7.46 -22.09
C HIS A 98 12.01 6.09 -21.50
N GLU A 99 13.05 5.44 -22.03
CA GLU A 99 13.51 4.14 -21.55
C GLU A 99 13.99 4.21 -20.11
N LEU A 100 14.84 5.19 -19.77
CA LEU A 100 15.35 5.36 -18.41
C LEU A 100 14.24 5.74 -17.43
N ALA A 101 13.27 6.54 -17.86
CA ALA A 101 12.13 6.90 -17.03
C ALA A 101 11.28 5.69 -16.62
N LEU A 102 11.11 4.71 -17.51
CA LEU A 102 10.36 3.49 -17.22
C LEU A 102 10.96 2.67 -16.06
N HIS A 103 12.25 2.80 -15.76
CA HIS A 103 12.85 2.13 -14.61
C HIS A 103 12.29 2.62 -13.26
N LEU A 104 11.72 3.83 -13.23
CA LEU A 104 11.34 4.52 -12.00
C LEU A 104 9.86 4.92 -11.96
N THR A 105 9.27 5.26 -13.12
CA THR A 105 7.86 5.67 -13.20
C THR A 105 7.22 5.08 -14.44
N LEU A 106 6.06 4.44 -14.29
CA LEU A 106 5.29 3.91 -15.41
C LEU A 106 4.34 4.98 -15.99
N PRO A 107 4.02 4.91 -17.30
CA PRO A 107 2.97 5.72 -17.89
C PRO A 107 1.59 5.35 -17.34
N PRO A 108 0.57 6.22 -17.48
CA PRO A 108 -0.77 6.01 -16.91
C PRO A 108 -1.40 4.65 -17.22
N ALA A 109 -1.31 4.19 -18.48
CA ALA A 109 -1.91 2.93 -18.92
C ALA A 109 -1.30 1.68 -18.26
N GLN A 110 -0.09 1.78 -17.68
CA GLN A 110 0.64 0.67 -17.08
C GLN A 110 0.73 0.78 -15.56
N SER A 111 0.34 1.91 -14.98
CA SER A 111 0.45 2.14 -13.54
C SER A 111 -0.66 1.42 -12.77
N GLN A 112 -0.27 0.50 -11.89
CA GLN A 112 -1.18 -0.22 -11.01
C GLN A 112 -1.82 0.67 -9.94
N HIS A 113 -1.23 1.85 -9.67
CA HIS A 113 -1.86 2.89 -8.86
C HIS A 113 -3.09 3.48 -9.57
N VAL A 114 -3.06 3.63 -10.90
CA VAL A 114 -4.21 4.10 -11.67
C VAL A 114 -5.33 3.05 -11.69
N GLN A 115 -4.98 1.77 -11.65
CA GLN A 115 -5.95 0.67 -11.56
C GLN A 115 -6.52 0.47 -10.15
N GLY A 116 -6.00 1.18 -9.14
CA GLY A 116 -6.45 1.05 -7.74
C GLY A 116 -6.04 -0.27 -7.07
N VAL A 117 -5.03 -0.97 -7.61
CA VAL A 117 -4.54 -2.25 -7.09
C VAL A 117 -3.15 -2.17 -6.47
N ALA A 118 -2.46 -1.03 -6.57
CA ALA A 118 -1.16 -0.79 -5.94
C ALA A 118 -1.23 0.02 -4.63
N LEU A 119 -0.24 -0.21 -3.78
CA LEU A 119 -0.09 0.31 -2.43
C LEU A 119 1.39 0.61 -2.15
N ASP A 120 1.74 1.87 -1.94
CA ASP A 120 3.06 2.26 -1.44
C ASP A 120 3.01 2.33 0.09
N VAL A 121 3.49 1.27 0.74
CA VAL A 121 3.33 0.99 2.17
C VAL A 121 4.40 1.66 3.02
N ARG A 122 3.97 2.17 4.17
CA ARG A 122 4.81 2.73 5.25
C ARG A 122 4.35 2.22 6.63
N PRO A 123 5.19 2.32 7.66
CA PRO A 123 6.63 2.58 7.60
C PRO A 123 7.37 1.35 7.06
N TYR A 124 8.69 1.40 7.00
CA TYR A 124 9.54 0.30 6.55
C TYR A 124 9.23 -1.02 7.27
N GLU A 125 9.06 -0.99 8.59
CA GLU A 125 8.72 -2.18 9.39
C GLU A 125 7.35 -2.75 9.02
N GLY A 126 6.44 -1.88 8.57
CA GLY A 126 5.15 -2.27 8.03
C GLY A 126 5.28 -3.01 6.70
N ALA A 127 6.04 -2.44 5.76
CA ALA A 127 6.35 -3.08 4.49
C ALA A 127 7.06 -4.44 4.70
N GLN A 128 8.01 -4.52 5.63
CA GLN A 128 8.67 -5.80 5.98
C GLN A 128 7.68 -6.84 6.52
N TRP A 129 6.74 -6.44 7.37
CA TRP A 129 5.70 -7.36 7.83
C TRP A 129 4.83 -7.84 6.67
N LEU A 130 4.48 -6.94 5.74
CA LEU A 130 3.66 -7.28 4.58
C LEU A 130 4.39 -8.17 3.57
N GLU A 131 5.71 -8.04 3.41
CA GLU A 131 6.54 -8.96 2.61
C GLU A 131 6.39 -10.41 3.09
N VAL A 132 6.43 -10.61 4.42
CA VAL A 132 6.40 -11.95 5.02
C VAL A 132 4.97 -12.50 5.08
N HIS A 133 3.98 -11.64 5.33
CA HIS A 133 2.63 -12.07 5.69
C HIS A 133 1.56 -11.74 4.65
N GLY A 134 1.86 -10.89 3.67
CA GLY A 134 0.90 -10.29 2.74
C GLY A 134 0.20 -11.29 1.83
N GLY A 135 0.86 -12.41 1.49
CA GLY A 135 0.30 -13.40 0.58
C GLY A 135 -1.05 -13.98 1.02
N ARG A 136 -1.30 -14.08 2.33
CA ARG A 136 -2.61 -14.53 2.84
C ARG A 136 -3.77 -13.57 2.54
N PHE A 137 -3.44 -12.32 2.23
CA PHE A 137 -4.38 -11.26 1.84
C PHE A 137 -4.34 -10.98 0.33
N GLY A 138 -3.56 -11.76 -0.44
CA GLY A 138 -3.33 -11.46 -1.85
C GLY A 138 -2.47 -10.22 -2.08
N LEU A 139 -1.68 -9.76 -1.09
CA LEU A 139 -0.82 -8.59 -1.21
C LEU A 139 0.63 -9.02 -1.39
N TYR A 140 1.25 -8.60 -2.48
CA TYR A 140 2.60 -9.02 -2.84
C TYR A 140 3.46 -7.84 -3.27
N ARG A 141 4.74 -7.87 -2.86
CA ARG A 141 5.73 -6.96 -3.42
C ARG A 141 6.12 -7.41 -4.82
N VAL A 142 6.03 -6.49 -5.78
CA VAL A 142 6.24 -6.82 -7.20
C VAL A 142 7.64 -6.43 -7.68
N TYR A 143 8.27 -5.39 -7.10
CA TYR A 143 9.57 -4.89 -7.57
C TYR A 143 10.71 -5.07 -6.56
N ASP A 144 11.87 -5.53 -7.02
CA ASP A 144 13.08 -5.71 -6.20
C ASP A 144 13.68 -4.39 -5.72
N ASN A 145 13.59 -3.33 -6.53
CA ASN A 145 14.09 -2.00 -6.16
C ASN A 145 13.12 -1.19 -5.27
N GLU A 146 11.85 -1.60 -5.17
CA GLU A 146 10.83 -0.86 -4.40
C GLU A 146 10.34 -1.68 -3.21
N TRP A 147 10.98 -1.52 -2.05
CA TRP A 147 10.59 -2.24 -0.83
C TRP A 147 9.23 -1.83 -0.28
N TRP A 148 8.75 -0.66 -0.67
CA TRP A 148 7.47 -0.12 -0.23
C TRP A 148 6.30 -0.52 -1.14
N HIS A 149 6.54 -0.98 -2.36
CA HIS A 149 5.49 -1.15 -3.37
C HIS A 149 4.87 -2.55 -3.33
N PHE A 150 3.56 -2.62 -3.11
CA PHE A 150 2.77 -3.84 -3.08
C PHE A 150 1.59 -3.74 -4.02
N GLU A 151 1.18 -4.88 -4.59
CA GLU A 151 0.01 -4.98 -5.44
C GLU A 151 -0.94 -6.08 -4.94
N TYR A 152 -2.23 -5.89 -5.19
CA TYR A 152 -3.28 -6.87 -4.90
C TYR A 152 -3.47 -7.86 -6.07
N HIS A 153 -3.14 -9.12 -5.83
CA HIS A 153 -3.28 -10.24 -6.75
C HIS A 153 -4.07 -11.37 -6.07
N PRO A 154 -5.42 -11.40 -6.20
CA PRO A 154 -6.25 -12.40 -5.54
C PRO A 154 -6.02 -13.82 -6.06
N ASP A 155 -5.58 -13.95 -7.31
CA ASP A 155 -5.45 -15.23 -8.01
C ASP A 155 -4.11 -15.94 -7.76
N GLY A 156 -3.17 -15.29 -7.07
CA GLY A 156 -1.89 -15.89 -6.72
C GLY A 156 -0.73 -14.89 -6.71
N ARG A 157 0.46 -15.38 -6.34
CA ARG A 157 1.68 -14.57 -6.30
C ARG A 157 2.13 -14.22 -7.73
N PRO A 158 2.27 -12.93 -8.08
CA PRO A 158 2.82 -12.54 -9.37
C PRO A 158 4.33 -12.82 -9.44
N GLN A 159 4.88 -12.81 -10.65
CA GLN A 159 6.33 -12.82 -10.82
C GLN A 159 6.94 -11.54 -10.22
N ARG A 160 8.00 -11.71 -9.43
CA ARG A 160 8.79 -10.58 -8.91
C ARG A 160 9.73 -10.07 -10.01
N LEU A 161 9.75 -8.76 -10.21
CA LEU A 161 10.49 -8.09 -11.26
C LEU A 161 11.60 -7.21 -10.67
N PRO A 162 12.71 -6.96 -11.38
CA PRO A 162 13.77 -6.08 -10.90
C PRO A 162 13.31 -4.64 -10.63
N HIS A 163 12.46 -4.11 -11.51
CA HIS A 163 11.92 -2.74 -11.46
C HIS A 163 10.67 -2.59 -12.36
N PRO A 164 9.88 -1.50 -12.23
CA PRO A 164 8.64 -1.29 -12.99
C PRO A 164 8.78 -1.45 -14.51
N GLY A 165 9.78 -0.81 -15.10
CA GLY A 165 10.01 -0.85 -16.56
C GLY A 165 10.51 -2.18 -17.13
N PHE A 166 10.74 -3.21 -16.32
CA PHE A 166 11.36 -4.45 -16.79
C PHE A 166 10.49 -5.20 -17.83
N ALA A 167 9.17 -5.19 -17.65
CA ALA A 167 8.25 -5.80 -18.62
C ALA A 167 8.12 -4.94 -19.90
N ALA A 168 8.09 -3.62 -19.76
CA ALA A 168 7.94 -2.69 -20.87
C ALA A 168 9.17 -2.68 -21.80
N THR A 169 10.37 -2.77 -21.23
CA THR A 169 11.64 -2.81 -21.98
C THR A 169 11.79 -4.11 -22.78
N ARG A 170 11.39 -5.27 -22.22
CA ARG A 170 11.41 -6.56 -22.95
C ARG A 170 10.44 -6.66 -24.11
N ALA A 171 9.33 -5.93 -24.08
CA ALA A 171 8.36 -5.93 -25.18
C ALA A 171 8.81 -5.06 -26.37
N ALA A 172 9.79 -4.17 -26.15
CA ALA A 172 10.35 -3.28 -27.17
C ALA A 172 11.64 -3.81 -27.82
N SER A 173 12.17 -4.94 -27.34
CA SER A 173 13.37 -5.65 -27.83
C SER A 173 13.01 -6.88 -28.65
#